data_AF-A0A358XY30-F1
#
_entry.id   AF-A0A358XY30-F1
#
_cell.length_a   1.000
_cell.length_b   1.000
_cell.length_c   1.000
_cell.angle_alpha   90.00
_cell.angle_beta   90.00
_cell.angle_gamma   90.00
#
_symmetry.space_group_name_H-M   'P 1'
#
loop_
_entity.id
_entity.type
_entity.pdbx_description
1 polymer ?
#
loop_
_entity_poly.entity_id
_entity_poly.type
_entity_poly.pdbx_seq_one_letter_code
_entity_poly.pdbx_strand_id
1 'polypeptide(L)'
;TLADIHQKLCAAVEDCGGLIEGIFFCPHGPDEACGCRKPRTGLLTQIERELSVSLEGQTFVGDSLTDLQAAQSFNMKAVLVRTGKGAETETQLHELSDRNVEVYDCLADFVSAETSFPHA
;
A
#
# COMPACT_ATOMS: atom_id res chain seq x y z
N THR A 1 13.37 0.57 18.92
CA THR A 1 12.20 -0.33 18.93
C THR A 1 11.40 -0.11 17.66
N LEU A 2 10.35 -0.89 17.39
CA LEU A 2 9.43 -0.62 16.27
C LEU A 2 8.70 0.72 16.47
N ALA A 3 8.29 1.02 17.71
CA ALA A 3 7.64 2.29 18.05
C ALA A 3 8.54 3.50 17.74
N ASP A 4 9.83 3.45 18.09
CA ASP A 4 10.76 4.56 17.81
C ASP A 4 10.94 4.81 16.30
N ILE A 5 10.86 3.76 15.48
CA ILE A 5 10.92 3.86 14.01
C ILE A 5 9.64 4.53 13.48
N HIS A 6 8.47 4.10 13.97
CA HIS A 6 7.19 4.71 13.60
C HIS A 6 7.12 6.18 14.04
N GLN A 7 7.56 6.50 15.27
CA GLN A 7 7.59 7.89 15.76
C GLN A 7 8.50 8.77 14.90
N LYS A 8 9.68 8.28 14.49
CA LYS A 8 10.57 9.00 13.59
C LYS A 8 9.94 9.22 12.21
N LEU A 9 9.18 8.24 11.70
CA LEU A 9 8.46 8.36 10.43
C LEU A 9 7.37 9.43 10.50
N CYS A 10 6.49 9.39 11.51
CA CYS A 10 5.43 10.39 11.68
C CYS A 10 6.01 11.80 11.80
N ALA A 11 7.00 12.00 12.68
CA ALA A 11 7.64 13.30 12.86
C ALA A 11 8.24 13.85 11.55
N ALA A 12 8.92 13.02 10.75
CA ALA A 12 9.50 13.44 9.48
C ALA A 12 8.44 13.81 8.41
N VAL A 13 7.23 13.25 8.50
CA VAL A 13 6.10 13.60 7.62
C VAL A 13 5.39 14.86 8.13
N GLU A 14 5.20 14.99 9.44
CA GLU A 14 4.63 16.17 10.10
C GLU A 14 5.50 17.42 9.90
N ASP A 15 6.83 17.30 10.00
CA ASP A 15 7.81 18.36 9.69
C ASP A 15 7.68 18.88 8.24
N CYS A 16 7.16 18.06 7.33
CA CYS A 16 6.88 18.42 5.93
C CYS A 16 5.43 18.88 5.70
N GLY A 17 4.60 18.98 6.75
CA GLY A 17 3.19 19.35 6.66
C GLY A 17 2.24 18.23 6.22
N GLY A 18 2.71 16.97 6.19
CA GLY A 18 1.87 15.80 5.94
C GLY A 18 1.24 15.23 7.22
N LEU A 19 0.34 14.26 7.06
CA LEU A 19 -0.30 13.53 8.15
C LEU A 19 -0.30 12.03 7.85
N ILE A 20 0.01 11.20 8.84
CA ILE A 20 -0.19 9.74 8.80
C ILE A 20 -1.34 9.43 9.75
N GLU A 21 -2.52 9.12 9.19
CA GLU A 21 -3.73 8.83 9.97
C GLU A 21 -3.59 7.59 10.88
N GLY A 22 -2.83 6.58 10.43
CA GLY A 22 -2.51 5.42 11.26
C GLY A 22 -1.47 4.49 10.62
N ILE A 23 -0.80 3.68 11.45
CA ILE A 23 0.19 2.69 11.01
C ILE A 23 -0.26 1.29 11.42
N PHE A 24 -0.67 0.50 10.42
CA PHE A 24 -1.19 -0.85 10.58
C PHE A 24 -0.15 -1.87 10.13
N PHE A 25 0.27 -2.76 11.01
CA PHE A 25 1.32 -3.75 10.74
C PHE A 25 0.98 -5.12 11.30
N CYS A 26 1.50 -6.17 10.67
CA CYS A 26 1.34 -7.55 11.14
C CYS A 26 2.68 -8.01 11.75
N PRO A 27 2.73 -8.32 13.06
CA PRO A 27 3.99 -8.71 13.74
C PRO A 27 4.43 -10.15 13.44
N HIS A 28 3.57 -10.94 12.81
CA HIS A 28 3.71 -12.39 12.67
C HIS A 28 4.64 -12.82 11.53
N GLY A 29 5.36 -13.92 11.77
CA GLY A 29 6.21 -14.60 10.79
C GLY A 29 5.45 -15.26 9.63
N PRO A 30 6.16 -15.82 8.64
CA PRO A 30 5.54 -16.44 7.47
C PRO A 30 4.69 -17.67 7.80
N ASP A 31 5.15 -18.51 8.73
CA ASP A 31 4.52 -19.78 9.10
C ASP A 31 3.34 -19.61 10.08
N GLU A 32 3.12 -18.40 10.59
CA GLU A 32 2.03 -18.09 11.49
C GLU A 32 0.72 -17.87 10.73
N ALA A 33 -0.31 -18.65 11.04
CA ALA A 33 -1.64 -18.63 10.41
C ALA A 33 -2.50 -17.41 10.83
N CYS A 34 -1.91 -16.22 10.79
CA CYS A 34 -2.20 -15.04 11.60
C CYS A 34 -3.26 -14.04 11.08
N GLY A 35 -3.90 -14.29 9.94
CA GLY A 35 -4.95 -13.41 9.38
C GLY A 35 -4.49 -12.06 8.79
N CYS A 36 -3.58 -11.31 9.42
CA CYS A 36 -3.19 -9.94 9.01
C CYS A 36 -2.10 -9.86 7.92
N ARG A 37 -1.32 -10.93 7.71
CA ARG A 37 -0.15 -10.87 6.83
C ARG A 37 -0.59 -10.88 5.36
N LYS A 38 -0.25 -9.81 4.63
CA LYS A 38 -0.40 -9.71 3.16
C LYS A 38 0.12 -10.99 2.48
N PRO A 39 -0.62 -11.59 1.53
CA PRO A 39 -1.72 -11.01 0.76
C PRO A 39 -3.10 -11.07 1.44
N ARG A 40 -3.22 -11.51 2.70
CA ARG A 40 -4.49 -11.45 3.43
C ARG A 40 -4.89 -10.00 3.74
N THR A 41 -6.19 -9.75 3.76
CA THR A 41 -6.80 -8.42 3.88
C THR A 41 -7.07 -7.95 5.32
N GLY A 42 -6.66 -8.71 6.35
CA GLY A 42 -7.04 -8.42 7.74
C GLY A 42 -6.61 -7.03 8.26
N LEU A 43 -5.51 -6.46 7.76
CA LEU A 43 -5.12 -5.08 8.07
C LEU A 43 -6.02 -4.03 7.39
N LEU A 44 -6.51 -4.30 6.18
CA LEU A 44 -7.42 -3.41 5.45
C LEU A 44 -8.78 -3.33 6.16
N THR A 45 -9.32 -4.48 6.60
CA THR A 45 -10.51 -4.53 7.45
C THR A 45 -10.31 -3.79 8.78
N GLN A 46 -9.09 -3.79 9.33
CA GLN A 46 -8.80 -3.00 10.54
C GLN A 46 -8.83 -1.49 10.24
N ILE A 47 -8.22 -1.05 9.12
CA ILE A 47 -8.21 0.35 8.69
C ILE A 47 -9.64 0.87 8.50
N GLU A 48 -10.49 0.17 7.74
CA GLU A 48 -11.89 0.56 7.54
C GLU A 48 -12.65 0.74 8.85
N ARG A 49 -12.47 -0.22 9.77
CA ARG A 49 -13.13 -0.20 11.08
C ARG A 49 -12.65 0.93 11.98
N GLU A 50 -11.34 1.20 11.99
CA GLU A 50 -10.73 2.17 12.89
C GLU A 50 -10.97 3.61 12.41
N LEU A 51 -10.91 3.84 11.09
CA LEU A 51 -11.14 5.14 10.47
C LEU A 51 -12.62 5.40 10.09
N SER A 52 -13.48 4.38 10.14
CA SER A 52 -14.89 4.45 9.72
C SER A 52 -15.08 4.89 8.25
N VAL A 53 -14.20 4.40 7.37
CA VAL A 53 -14.22 4.66 5.92
C VAL A 53 -14.38 3.36 5.12
N SER A 54 -14.81 3.46 3.87
CA SER A 54 -14.67 2.37 2.89
C SER A 54 -13.36 2.54 2.11
N LEU A 55 -12.61 1.46 1.95
CA LEU A 55 -11.43 1.40 1.10
C LEU A 55 -11.74 0.91 -0.32
N GLU A 56 -12.95 0.43 -0.61
CA GLU A 56 -13.35 0.01 -1.95
C GLU A 56 -13.17 1.16 -2.97
N GLY A 57 -12.50 0.87 -4.08
CA GLY A 57 -12.16 1.85 -5.12
C GLY A 57 -11.06 2.86 -4.75
N GLN A 58 -10.58 2.87 -3.50
CA GLN A 58 -9.44 3.68 -3.07
C GLN A 58 -8.12 3.07 -3.56
N THR A 59 -7.05 3.87 -3.58
CA THR A 59 -5.75 3.44 -4.08
C THR A 59 -4.88 2.78 -3.01
N PHE A 60 -4.29 1.63 -3.35
CA PHE A 60 -3.25 0.98 -2.57
C PHE A 60 -1.94 1.00 -3.38
N VAL A 61 -0.90 1.66 -2.86
CA VAL A 61 0.43 1.67 -3.48
C VAL A 61 1.35 0.67 -2.77
N GLY A 62 2.08 -0.17 -3.52
CA GLY A 62 3.03 -1.14 -2.98
C GLY A 62 4.18 -1.46 -3.95
N ASP A 63 5.18 -2.21 -3.47
CA ASP A 63 6.33 -2.68 -4.25
C ASP A 63 6.36 -4.20 -4.44
N SER A 64 5.49 -4.95 -3.74
CA SER A 64 5.48 -6.40 -3.74
C SER A 64 4.18 -7.00 -4.27
N LEU A 65 4.27 -8.18 -4.89
CA LEU A 65 3.09 -8.90 -5.41
C LEU A 65 2.00 -9.13 -4.34
N THR A 66 2.39 -9.31 -3.08
CA THR A 66 1.44 -9.51 -1.98
C THR A 66 0.69 -8.24 -1.58
N ASP A 67 1.19 -7.05 -1.92
CA ASP A 67 0.48 -5.78 -1.78
C ASP A 67 -0.66 -5.69 -2.78
N LEU A 68 -0.33 -5.94 -4.06
CA LEU A 68 -1.27 -5.89 -5.18
C LEU A 68 -2.40 -6.92 -4.99
N GLN A 69 -2.05 -8.15 -4.59
CA GLN A 69 -3.02 -9.19 -4.26
C GLN A 69 -3.94 -8.81 -3.09
N ALA A 70 -3.42 -8.15 -2.05
CA ALA A 70 -4.25 -7.68 -0.93
C ALA A 70 -5.21 -6.57 -1.37
N ALA A 71 -4.72 -5.61 -2.17
CA ALA A 71 -5.51 -4.53 -2.74
C ALA A 71 -6.66 -5.05 -3.63
N GLN A 72 -6.34 -5.90 -4.61
CA GLN A 72 -7.32 -6.52 -5.51
C GLN A 72 -8.34 -7.38 -4.76
N SER A 73 -7.91 -8.15 -3.76
CA SER A 73 -8.81 -8.96 -2.92
C SER A 73 -9.73 -8.13 -2.02
N PHE A 74 -9.51 -6.81 -1.95
CA PHE A 74 -10.29 -5.85 -1.17
C PHE A 74 -10.93 -4.76 -2.06
N ASN A 75 -11.05 -5.04 -3.37
CA ASN A 75 -11.63 -4.13 -4.39
C ASN A 75 -10.97 -2.73 -4.44
N MET A 76 -9.70 -2.62 -4.03
CA MET A 76 -8.90 -1.40 -4.14
C MET A 76 -8.22 -1.30 -5.50
N LYS A 77 -7.91 -0.08 -5.94
CA LYS A 77 -7.03 0.16 -7.11
C LYS A 77 -5.60 -0.18 -6.71
N ALA A 78 -5.01 -1.20 -7.33
CA ALA A 78 -3.65 -1.63 -7.07
C ALA A 78 -2.65 -0.83 -7.92
N VAL A 79 -1.69 -0.18 -7.27
CA VAL A 79 -0.62 0.59 -7.92
C VAL A 79 0.74 0.03 -7.50
N LEU A 80 1.58 -0.26 -8.48
CA LEU A 80 2.95 -0.71 -8.31
C LEU A 80 3.92 0.45 -8.48
N VAL A 81 4.88 0.58 -7.56
CA VAL A 81 6.05 1.46 -7.73
C VAL A 81 7.31 0.61 -7.92
N ARG A 82 8.19 0.97 -8.87
CA ARG A 82 9.39 0.19 -9.21
C ARG A 82 10.49 0.23 -8.13
N THR A 83 10.44 1.20 -7.21
CA THR A 83 11.28 1.25 -6.01
C THR A 83 11.19 -0.02 -5.16
N GLY A 84 12.24 -0.37 -4.41
CA GLY A 84 12.23 -1.56 -3.56
C GLY A 84 12.26 -2.84 -4.40
N LYS A 85 11.24 -3.68 -4.29
CA LYS A 85 11.07 -4.92 -5.06
C LYS A 85 10.28 -4.73 -6.36
N GLY A 86 9.85 -3.52 -6.67
CA GLY A 86 8.87 -3.28 -7.71
C GLY A 86 9.24 -3.80 -9.10
N ALA A 87 10.50 -3.72 -9.51
CA ALA A 87 10.97 -4.26 -10.80
C ALA A 87 10.88 -5.81 -10.88
N GLU A 88 11.08 -6.52 -9.76
CA GLU A 88 10.87 -7.97 -9.69
C GLU A 88 9.37 -8.28 -9.77
N THR A 89 8.54 -7.53 -9.04
CA THR A 89 7.08 -7.65 -9.06
C THR A 89 6.49 -7.37 -10.45
N GLU A 90 6.98 -6.35 -11.18
CA GLU A 90 6.51 -6.03 -12.54
C GLU A 90 6.78 -7.19 -13.52
N THR A 91 7.93 -7.85 -13.38
CA THR A 91 8.26 -9.06 -14.15
C THR A 91 7.26 -10.18 -13.86
N GLN A 92 6.91 -10.40 -12.58
CA GLN A 92 5.90 -11.39 -12.18
C GLN A 92 4.49 -11.06 -12.70
N LEU A 93 4.09 -9.78 -12.73
CA LEU A 93 2.80 -9.37 -13.31
C LEU A 93 2.72 -9.68 -14.81
N HIS A 94 3.81 -9.47 -15.55
CA HIS A 94 3.88 -9.83 -16.97
C HIS A 94 3.74 -11.34 -17.20
N GLU A 95 4.37 -12.18 -16.36
CA GLU A 95 4.21 -13.64 -16.41
C GLU A 95 2.77 -14.08 -16.11
N LEU A 96 2.12 -13.43 -15.13
CA LEU A 96 0.73 -13.67 -14.74
C LEU A 96 -0.31 -13.05 -15.71
N SER A 97 0.15 -12.24 -16.67
CA SER A 97 -0.70 -11.47 -17.60
C SER A 97 -1.72 -10.55 -16.92
N ASP A 98 -1.44 -10.09 -15.70
CA ASP A 98 -2.28 -9.10 -15.02
C ASP A 98 -2.05 -7.71 -15.63
N ARG A 99 -3.15 -7.02 -15.94
CA ARG A 99 -3.18 -5.71 -16.59
C ARG A 99 -3.98 -4.68 -15.80
N ASN A 100 -4.47 -5.05 -14.61
CA ASN A 100 -5.28 -4.19 -13.74
C ASN A 100 -4.44 -3.50 -12.65
N VAL A 101 -3.14 -3.29 -12.94
CA VAL A 101 -2.19 -2.64 -12.04
C VAL A 101 -1.49 -1.53 -12.82
N GLU A 102 -1.55 -0.31 -12.28
CA GLU A 102 -0.82 0.83 -12.82
C GLU A 102 0.61 0.85 -12.27
N VAL A 103 1.61 1.16 -13.11
CA VAL A 103 3.04 1.04 -12.73
C VAL A 103 3.78 2.35 -12.93
N TYR A 104 4.43 2.82 -11.86
CA TYR A 104 5.20 4.07 -11.80
C TYR A 104 6.64 3.81 -11.34
N ASP A 105 7.57 4.70 -11.68
CA ASP A 105 8.97 4.54 -11.27
C ASP A 105 9.12 4.70 -9.74
N CYS A 106 8.50 5.72 -9.14
CA CYS A 106 8.40 5.87 -7.69
C CYS A 106 7.06 6.48 -7.22
N LEU A 107 6.88 6.53 -5.90
CA LEU A 107 5.69 7.12 -5.26
C LEU A 107 5.47 8.60 -5.63
N ALA A 108 6.54 9.37 -5.84
CA ALA A 108 6.41 10.78 -6.23
C ALA A 108 5.85 10.94 -7.65
N ASP A 109 6.16 10.04 -8.57
CA ASP A 109 5.63 10.07 -9.94
C ASP A 109 4.14 9.72 -9.95
N PHE A 110 3.73 8.73 -9.16
CA PHE A 110 2.32 8.39 -8.95
C PHE A 110 1.53 9.59 -8.39
N VAL A 111 2.00 10.20 -7.30
CA VAL A 111 1.33 11.38 -6.71
C VAL A 111 1.28 12.55 -7.69
N SER A 112 2.33 12.76 -8.48
CA SER A 112 2.36 13.80 -9.53
C SER A 112 1.32 13.55 -10.63
N ALA A 113 1.10 12.29 -11.01
CA ALA A 113 0.10 11.91 -12.01
C ALA A 113 -1.34 12.12 -11.49
N GLU A 114 -1.64 11.65 -10.28
CA GLU A 114 -2.96 11.81 -9.66
C GLU A 114 -3.32 13.29 -9.44
N THR A 115 -2.39 14.07 -8.89
CA THR A 115 -2.63 15.49 -8.56
C THR A 115 -2.62 16.43 -9.79
N SER A 116 -2.18 15.94 -10.95
CA SER A 116 -2.24 16.70 -12.21
C SER A 116 -3.66 16.84 -12.78
N PHE A 117 -4.64 16.09 -12.26
CA PHE A 117 -6.06 16.33 -12.51
C PHE A 117 -6.63 17.26 -11.43
N PRO A 118 -7.11 18.47 -11.76
CA PRO A 118 -7.83 19.26 -10.78
C PRO A 118 -9.10 18.52 -10.36
N HIS A 119 -9.28 18.29 -9.06
CA HIS A 119 -10.58 17.92 -8.51
C HIS A 119 -11.60 19.01 -8.89
N ALA A 120 -12.65 18.60 -9.60
CA ALA A 120 -13.78 19.43 -10.01
C ALA A 120 -14.92 19.37 -8.97
#